data_AF-A0A9Q4CUY4-F1
#
_entry.id   AF-A0A9Q4CUY4-F1
#
_cell.length_a   1.000
_cell.length_b   1.000
_cell.length_c   1.000
_cell.angle_alpha   90.00
_cell.angle_beta   90.00
_cell.angle_gamma   90.00
#
_symmetry.space_group_name_H-M   'P 1'
#
loop_
_entity.id
_entity.type
_entity.pdbx_description
1 polymer ?
#
loop_
_entity_poly.entity_id
_entity_poly.type
_entity_poly.pdbx_seq_one_letter_code
_entity_poly.pdbx_strand_id
1 'polypeptide(L)'
;MLSSANNVSLASEGFVLVLFFFVGLLLTWWALGVLKWESFTRLPLSSQAQMLRFLMAMFGGFLWTGLAALFLYSVDVMRLL
;
A
#
# COMPACT_ATOMS: atom_id res chain seq x y z
N MET A 1 33.20 0.09 5.59
CA MET A 1 32.65 0.78 4.40
C MET A 1 31.57 -0.04 3.68
N LEU A 2 31.67 -1.38 3.61
CA LEU A 2 30.61 -2.24 3.02
C LEU A 2 29.30 -2.29 3.84
N SER A 3 29.37 -2.28 5.19
CA SER A 3 28.18 -2.28 6.05
C SER A 3 27.31 -1.02 5.90
N SER A 4 27.92 0.16 5.77
CA SER A 4 27.20 1.43 5.61
C SER A 4 26.45 1.49 4.27
N ALA A 5 27.02 0.96 3.18
CA ALA A 5 26.34 0.91 1.89
C ALA A 5 25.11 -0.01 1.93
N ASN A 6 25.21 -1.16 2.62
CA ASN A 6 24.09 -2.09 2.77
C ASN A 6 22.95 -1.48 3.60
N ASN A 7 23.29 -0.75 4.67
CA ASN A 7 22.31 -0.04 5.49
C ASN A 7 21.58 1.06 4.69
N VAL A 8 22.28 1.73 3.77
CA VAL A 8 21.68 2.74 2.89
C VAL A 8 20.75 2.11 1.86
N SER A 9 21.11 0.95 1.28
CA SER A 9 20.22 0.22 0.35
C SER A 9 18.93 -0.19 1.03
N LEU A 10 19.02 -0.85 2.19
CA LEU A 10 17.87 -1.28 2.99
C LEU A 10 16.97 -0.11 3.41
N ALA A 11 17.58 1.02 3.82
CA ALA A 11 16.81 2.22 4.15
C ALA A 11 16.08 2.80 2.93
N SER A 12 16.72 2.78 1.76
CA SER A 12 16.12 3.27 0.52
C SER A 12 14.95 2.38 0.06
N GLU A 13 15.09 1.06 0.13
CA GLU A 13 14.04 0.09 -0.19
C GLU A 13 12.84 0.24 0.76
N GLY A 14 13.11 0.36 2.06
CA GLY A 14 12.08 0.62 3.06
C GLY A 14 11.33 1.93 2.80
N PHE A 15 12.04 3.00 2.42
CA PHE A 15 11.42 4.27 2.07
C PHE A 15 10.53 4.17 0.82
N VAL A 16 10.99 3.46 -0.22
CA VAL A 16 10.19 3.19 -1.42
C VAL A 16 8.91 2.42 -1.08
N LEU A 17 9.00 1.38 -0.23
CA LEU A 17 7.83 0.63 0.20
C LEU A 17 6.82 1.49 0.96
N VAL A 18 7.29 2.36 1.85
CA VAL A 18 6.43 3.31 2.58
C VAL A 18 5.74 4.28 1.62
N LEU A 19 6.45 4.81 0.62
CA LEU A 19 5.84 5.66 -0.40
C LEU A 19 4.78 4.90 -1.20
N PHE A 20 5.06 3.66 -1.62
CA PHE A 20 4.10 2.81 -2.31
C PHE A 20 2.88 2.51 -1.44
N PHE A 21 3.04 2.30 -0.14
CA PHE A 21 1.93 2.14 0.80
C PHE A 21 1.01 3.34 0.79
N PHE A 22 1.55 4.55 0.94
CA PHE A 22 0.74 5.78 0.95
C PHE A 22 0.04 6.03 -0.39
N VAL A 23 0.75 5.81 -1.51
CA VAL A 23 0.15 5.94 -2.85
C VAL A 23 -0.97 4.92 -3.04
N GLY A 24 -0.73 3.66 -2.69
CA GLY A 24 -1.75 2.60 -2.77
C GLY A 24 -2.96 2.89 -1.89
N LEU A 25 -2.72 3.40 -0.68
CA LEU A 25 -3.78 3.80 0.25
C LEU A 25 -4.61 4.95 -0.31
N LEU A 26 -3.97 5.99 -0.87
CA LEU A 26 -4.67 7.11 -1.51
C LEU A 26 -5.47 6.65 -2.72
N LEU A 27 -4.87 5.90 -3.64
CA LEU A 27 -5.57 5.39 -4.83
C LEU A 27 -6.77 4.53 -4.44
N THR A 28 -6.59 3.62 -3.48
CA THR A 28 -7.69 2.78 -2.98
C THR A 28 -8.76 3.62 -2.29
N TRP A 29 -8.38 4.62 -1.49
CA TRP A 29 -9.32 5.53 -0.85
C TRP A 29 -10.16 6.32 -1.85
N TRP A 30 -9.55 6.80 -2.93
CA TRP A 30 -10.25 7.48 -4.03
C TRP A 30 -11.16 6.51 -4.80
N ALA A 31 -10.67 5.33 -5.16
CA ALA A 31 -11.46 4.30 -5.85
C ALA A 31 -12.69 3.88 -5.05
N LEU A 32 -12.51 3.67 -3.75
CA LEU A 32 -13.58 3.40 -2.81
C LEU A 32 -14.53 4.59 -2.65
N GLY A 33 -14.07 5.82 -2.85
CA GLY A 33 -14.95 7.01 -2.82
C GLY A 33 -15.96 7.08 -3.95
N VAL A 34 -15.66 6.44 -5.08
CA VAL A 34 -16.55 6.38 -6.25
C VAL A 34 -17.61 5.27 -6.09
N LEU A 35 -17.38 4.30 -5.20
CA LEU A 35 -18.36 3.23 -4.96
C LEU A 35 -19.66 3.78 -4.37
N LYS A 36 -20.80 3.31 -4.89
CA LYS A 36 -22.12 3.58 -4.32
C LYS A 36 -22.33 2.80 -3.02
N TRP A 37 -21.76 3.31 -1.93
CA TRP A 37 -21.90 2.75 -0.58
C TRP A 37 -23.36 2.58 -0.13
N GLU A 38 -24.26 3.41 -0.67
CA GLU A 38 -25.71 3.33 -0.48
C GLU A 38 -26.28 1.94 -0.77
N SER A 39 -25.74 1.24 -1.79
CA SER A 39 -26.18 -0.10 -2.15
C SER A 39 -25.65 -1.19 -1.22
N PHE A 40 -24.54 -0.94 -0.51
CA PHE A 40 -23.84 -1.95 0.29
C PHE A 40 -24.22 -1.89 1.77
N THR A 41 -24.38 -0.68 2.33
CA THR A 41 -24.60 -0.52 3.79
C THR A 41 -26.03 -0.12 4.15
N ARG A 42 -26.94 0.14 3.20
CA ARG A 42 -28.33 0.64 3.39
C ARG A 42 -28.45 1.95 4.20
N LEU A 43 -27.39 2.40 4.89
CA LEU A 43 -27.27 3.62 5.70
C LEU A 43 -25.95 4.34 5.32
N PRO A 44 -25.99 5.31 4.39
CA PRO A 44 -24.79 5.88 3.76
C PRO A 44 -23.96 6.84 4.63
N LEU A 45 -24.48 7.26 5.78
CA LEU A 45 -23.85 8.26 6.67
C LEU A 45 -23.53 7.73 8.08
N SER A 46 -23.55 6.41 8.26
CA SER A 46 -23.12 5.80 9.52
C SER A 46 -21.59 5.84 9.63
N SER A 47 -21.08 6.23 10.81
CA SER A 47 -19.65 6.16 11.16
C SER A 47 -19.02 4.79 10.81
N GLN A 48 -19.81 3.70 10.85
CA GLN A 48 -19.36 2.36 10.45
C GLN A 48 -18.99 2.25 8.97
N ALA A 49 -19.70 2.91 8.05
CA ALA A 49 -19.40 2.83 6.62
C ALA A 49 -18.08 3.54 6.29
N GLN A 50 -17.80 4.66 6.97
CA GLN A 50 -16.54 5.37 6.83
C GLN A 50 -15.36 4.57 7.41
N MET A 51 -15.58 3.88 8.54
CA MET A 51 -14.59 3.00 9.14
C MET A 51 -14.29 1.78 8.25
N LEU A 52 -15.31 1.18 7.63
CA LEU A 52 -15.14 0.09 6.66
C LEU A 52 -14.40 0.54 5.40
N ARG A 53 -14.71 1.74 4.88
CA ARG A 53 -13.99 2.34 3.75
C ARG A 53 -12.52 2.56 4.08
N PHE A 54 -12.22 3.01 5.30
CA PHE A 54 -10.84 3.16 5.75
C PHE A 54 -10.13 1.80 5.87
N LEU A 55 -10.79 0.80 6.43
CA LEU A 55 -10.24 -0.56 6.54
C LEU A 55 -9.93 -1.16 5.15
N MET A 56 -10.85 -0.99 4.20
CA MET A 56 -10.65 -1.40 2.81
C MET A 56 -9.51 -0.62 2.13
N ALA A 57 -9.40 0.69 2.38
CA ALA A 57 -8.31 1.50 1.86
C ALA A 57 -6.95 1.08 2.44
N MET A 58 -6.89 0.75 3.73
CA MET A 58 -5.70 0.17 4.37
C MET A 58 -5.33 -1.17 3.72
N PHE A 59 -6.31 -2.03 3.45
CA PHE A 59 -6.06 -3.32 2.80
C PHE A 59 -5.49 -3.13 1.39
N GLY A 60 -6.03 -2.17 0.61
CA GLY A 60 -5.48 -1.83 -0.70
C GLY A 60 -4.07 -1.27 -0.64
N GLY A 61 -3.75 -0.40 0.33
CA GLY A 61 -2.38 0.06 0.58
C GLY A 61 -1.43 -1.10 0.91
N PHE A 62 -1.86 -2.05 1.73
CA PHE A 62 -1.10 -3.26 2.06
C PHE A 62 -0.83 -4.12 0.82
N LEU A 63 -1.84 -4.37 0.00
CA LEU A 63 -1.69 -5.14 -1.25
C LEU A 63 -0.70 -4.47 -2.21
N TRP A 64 -0.79 -3.15 -2.35
CA TRP A 64 0.12 -2.38 -3.22
C TRP A 64 1.57 -2.48 -2.76
N THR A 65 1.78 -2.40 -1.44
CA THR A 65 3.11 -2.52 -0.82
C THR A 65 3.67 -3.92 -0.96
N GLY A 66 2.83 -4.95 -0.78
CA GLY A 66 3.23 -6.34 -0.98
C GLY A 66 3.66 -6.61 -2.43
N LEU A 67 2.96 -6.01 -3.39
CA LEU A 67 3.30 -6.12 -4.81
C LEU A 67 4.61 -5.40 -5.14
N ALA A 68 4.85 -4.22 -4.56
CA ALA A 68 6.12 -3.51 -4.65
C ALA A 68 7.27 -4.30 -4.01
N ALA A 69 7.05 -4.95 -2.86
CA ALA A 69 8.05 -5.78 -2.19
C ALA A 69 8.44 -7.00 -3.04
N LEU A 70 7.45 -7.67 -3.65
CA LEU A 70 7.71 -8.78 -4.59
C LEU A 70 8.52 -8.32 -5.81
N PHE A 71 8.23 -7.13 -6.33
CA PHE A 71 8.99 -6.57 -7.44
C PHE A 71 10.44 -6.26 -7.05
N LEU A 72 10.67 -5.60 -5.91
CA LEU A 72 12.02 -5.32 -5.41
C LEU A 72 12.81 -6.60 -5.16
N TYR A 73 12.18 -7.59 -4.52
CA TYR A 73 12.79 -8.91 -4.30
C TYR A 73 13.19 -9.57 -5.63
N SER A 74 12.33 -9.51 -6.65
CA SER A 74 12.64 -10.07 -7.98
C SER A 74 13.83 -9.39 -8.63
N VAL A 75 13.94 -8.06 -8.50
CA VAL A 75 15.07 -7.28 -9.01
C VAL A 75 16.37 -7.67 -8.31
N ASP A 76 16.34 -7.84 -6.98
CA ASP A 76 17.53 -8.25 -6.25
C ASP A 76 17.95 -9.69 -6.57
N VAL A 77 17.00 -10.60 -6.77
CA VAL A 77 17.30 -11.96 -7.25
C VAL A 77 17.95 -11.93 -8.64
N MET A 78 17.46 -11.08 -9.56
CA MET A 78 18.07 -10.92 -10.89
C MET A 78 19.48 -10.32 -10.84
N ARG A 79 19.79 -9.47 -9.85
CA ARG A 79 21.13 -8.91 -9.66
C ARG A 79 22.13 -9.91 -9.09
N LEU A 80 21.64 -10.96 -8.44
CA LEU A 80 22.47 -12.01 -7.82
C LEU A 80 22.82 -13.16 -8.78
N LEU A 81 22.04 -13.33 -9.85
CA LEU A 81 22.27 -14.28 -10.95
C LEU A 81 23.26 -13.71 -11.99
#